data_AF-A0A2A4T1I6-F1
#
_entry.id   AF-A0A2A4T1I6-F1
#
_cell.length_a   1.000
_cell.length_b   1.000
_cell.length_c   1.000
_cell.angle_alpha   90.00
_cell.angle_beta   90.00
_cell.angle_gamma   90.00
#
_symmetry.space_group_name_H-M   'P 1'
#
loop_
_entity.id
_entity.type
_entity.pdbx_description
1 polymer ?
#
loop_
_entity_poly.entity_id
_entity_poly.type
_entity_poly.pdbx_seq_one_letter_code
_entity_poly.pdbx_strand_id
1 'polypeptide(L)'
;MNEAANFVEGQKNDAQIIEDSLTKTMTLRPGNKSPNVKSLQVDAYHNDDKAATEYNYHSLFGHQQGIATAKIFEDAAERTFIISRSTFAGSGKYVSKWLGDNHSNYESMKTTTAGIMLFNTFGFSLVGGDICGFMDQTTAELCTRWTVIGAFYPFARNHNGLGEDAQEPYRFEGDDLATMKRAIEIRYELIRYMYQWMWKANVNGGTVWRPQSAEFPADQTAYENPEMNPMIGDSIKLALSYDEVTSKNFYFPNGATWIHLFEPTNVINGGNSQDVTTEKTSINAYLRQDKVVQWSYPTHIGDGSLNTADLVNAPVVLKQFHTGRNGVATGDIVLDDGMDIDATKTHRISVSALYTNPLLIGQTSILWTFTVEQGEAIVDAKPYQTLGMLEVYNRGFYGYNPNKEATVTNREGEEFVCVA
;
A
#
# COMPACT_ATOMS: atom_id res chain seq x y z
N MET A 1 -6.66 -10.61 -19.64
CA MET A 1 -7.44 -11.82 -20.00
C MET A 1 -6.48 -13.01 -20.17
N ASN A 2 -5.89 -13.51 -19.10
CA ASN A 2 -4.74 -14.42 -19.20
C ASN A 2 -4.80 -15.64 -18.26
N GLU A 3 -6.00 -16.03 -17.87
CA GLU A 3 -6.35 -17.36 -17.37
C GLU A 3 -6.50 -18.36 -18.53
N ALA A 4 -6.01 -18.02 -19.73
CA ALA A 4 -6.47 -18.58 -21.00
C ALA A 4 -8.01 -18.46 -21.16
N ALA A 5 -8.56 -17.31 -20.74
CA ALA A 5 -9.99 -17.07 -20.74
C ALA A 5 -10.60 -17.18 -22.15
N ASN A 6 -11.65 -17.98 -22.27
CA ASN A 6 -12.32 -18.26 -23.53
C ASN A 6 -13.84 -18.10 -23.38
N PHE A 7 -14.51 -17.52 -24.37
CA PHE A 7 -15.98 -17.37 -24.36
C PHE A 7 -16.71 -18.63 -24.84
N VAL A 8 -16.00 -19.54 -25.50
CA VAL A 8 -16.48 -20.89 -25.78
C VAL A 8 -15.82 -21.89 -24.82
N GLU A 9 -16.51 -22.98 -24.50
CA GLU A 9 -15.95 -24.05 -23.67
C GLU A 9 -14.93 -24.86 -24.47
N GLY A 10 -13.66 -24.72 -24.12
CA GLY A 10 -12.55 -25.39 -24.80
C GLY A 10 -12.25 -24.78 -26.17
N GLN A 11 -12.95 -25.26 -27.18
CA GLN A 11 -12.66 -25.04 -28.60
C GLN A 11 -13.95 -24.84 -29.40
N LYS A 12 -13.85 -24.11 -30.51
CA LYS A 12 -14.99 -23.85 -31.41
C LYS A 12 -15.12 -24.85 -32.56
N ASN A 13 -14.00 -25.41 -33.04
CA ASN A 13 -13.99 -26.25 -34.23
C ASN A 13 -14.18 -27.72 -33.86
N ASP A 14 -15.22 -28.35 -34.42
CA ASP A 14 -15.53 -29.76 -34.18
C ASP A 14 -14.39 -30.70 -34.63
N ALA A 15 -13.61 -30.29 -35.64
CA ALA A 15 -12.44 -31.05 -36.08
C ALA A 15 -11.31 -31.11 -35.03
N GLN A 16 -11.38 -30.30 -33.98
CA GLN A 16 -10.45 -30.29 -32.85
C GLN A 16 -11.00 -31.05 -31.63
N ILE A 17 -12.17 -31.68 -31.74
CA ILE A 17 -12.71 -32.53 -30.68
C ILE A 17 -11.86 -33.79 -30.58
N ILE A 18 -11.38 -34.07 -29.36
CA ILE A 18 -10.63 -35.29 -29.04
C ILE A 18 -11.62 -36.30 -28.46
N GLU A 19 -11.81 -37.43 -29.14
CA GLU A 19 -12.75 -38.47 -28.70
C GLU A 19 -12.40 -39.01 -27.31
N ASP A 20 -11.11 -39.26 -27.05
CA ASP A 20 -10.58 -39.75 -25.76
C ASP A 20 -10.06 -38.62 -24.86
N SER A 21 -10.75 -37.47 -24.84
CA SER A 21 -10.37 -36.31 -24.02
C SER A 21 -10.25 -36.66 -22.53
N LEU A 22 -9.23 -36.12 -21.86
CA LEU A 22 -9.06 -36.22 -20.41
C LEU A 22 -10.31 -35.78 -19.64
N THR A 23 -11.07 -34.81 -20.17
CA THR A 23 -12.31 -34.35 -19.53
C THR A 23 -13.30 -35.50 -19.30
N LYS A 24 -13.37 -36.50 -20.19
CA LYS A 24 -14.29 -37.64 -20.11
C LYS A 24 -13.83 -38.69 -19.09
N THR A 25 -12.53 -38.81 -18.86
CA THR A 25 -11.91 -39.85 -18.02
C THR A 25 -11.52 -39.35 -16.63
N MET A 26 -11.53 -38.03 -16.38
CA MET A 26 -11.28 -37.43 -15.07
C MET A 26 -12.26 -37.94 -14.01
N THR A 27 -11.73 -38.70 -13.04
CA THR A 27 -12.47 -39.27 -11.92
C THR A 27 -12.77 -38.23 -10.83
N LEU A 28 -11.89 -37.24 -10.65
CA LEU A 28 -12.08 -36.13 -9.71
C LEU A 28 -12.17 -34.81 -10.49
N ARG A 29 -13.25 -34.08 -10.29
CA ARG A 29 -13.46 -32.74 -10.84
C ARG A 29 -13.65 -31.74 -9.71
N PRO A 30 -12.63 -30.92 -9.36
CA PRO A 30 -12.77 -29.87 -8.37
C PRO A 30 -13.99 -28.99 -8.68
N GLY A 31 -14.87 -28.79 -7.69
CA GLY A 31 -16.08 -27.99 -7.84
C GLY A 31 -17.16 -28.58 -8.77
N ASN A 32 -17.04 -29.85 -9.17
CA ASN A 32 -17.97 -30.57 -10.04
C ASN A 32 -18.26 -29.87 -11.39
N LYS A 33 -17.27 -29.18 -11.95
CA LYS A 33 -17.35 -28.50 -13.26
C LYS A 33 -16.33 -29.09 -14.24
N SER A 34 -16.61 -28.94 -15.53
CA SER A 34 -15.64 -29.24 -16.59
C SER A 34 -14.49 -28.21 -16.50
N PRO A 35 -13.22 -28.64 -16.58
CA PRO A 35 -12.07 -27.74 -16.57
C PRO A 35 -11.98 -26.87 -17.83
N ASN A 36 -12.70 -27.22 -18.90
CA ASN A 36 -12.75 -26.43 -20.13
C ASN A 36 -13.69 -25.21 -20.01
N VAL A 37 -14.52 -25.14 -18.97
CA VAL A 37 -15.51 -24.06 -18.80
C VAL A 37 -14.79 -22.72 -18.75
N LYS A 38 -15.14 -21.84 -19.70
CA LYS A 38 -14.54 -20.51 -19.89
C LYS A 38 -13.01 -20.52 -20.11
N SER A 39 -12.45 -21.63 -20.59
CA SER A 39 -11.02 -21.77 -20.85
C SER A 39 -10.74 -22.63 -22.09
N LEU A 40 -9.47 -22.96 -22.33
CA LEU A 40 -9.02 -23.86 -23.38
C LEU A 40 -9.35 -25.32 -23.06
N GLN A 41 -9.19 -26.20 -24.05
CA GLN A 41 -9.27 -27.63 -23.83
C GLN A 41 -8.08 -28.10 -22.99
N VAL A 42 -8.31 -28.88 -21.94
CA VAL A 42 -7.25 -29.49 -21.13
C VAL A 42 -6.24 -30.35 -21.91
N ASP A 43 -6.65 -30.87 -23.06
CA ASP A 43 -5.82 -31.70 -23.93
C ASP A 43 -4.97 -30.87 -24.92
N ALA A 44 -5.10 -29.53 -24.91
CA ALA A 44 -4.26 -28.67 -25.74
C ALA A 44 -2.79 -28.73 -25.31
N TYR A 45 -1.88 -28.48 -26.25
CA TYR A 45 -0.44 -28.46 -26.03
C TYR A 45 0.11 -27.04 -26.22
N HIS A 46 1.06 -26.64 -25.38
CA HIS A 46 1.74 -25.34 -25.44
C HIS A 46 3.08 -25.38 -26.19
N ASN A 47 3.52 -26.57 -26.62
CA ASN A 47 4.80 -26.77 -27.30
C ASN A 47 4.76 -27.93 -28.31
N ASP A 48 5.70 -27.91 -29.26
CA ASP A 48 5.71 -28.83 -30.40
C ASP A 48 5.96 -30.29 -30.03
N ASP A 49 6.75 -30.53 -28.97
CA ASP A 49 7.03 -31.88 -28.45
C ASP A 49 5.88 -32.48 -27.63
N LYS A 50 4.80 -31.70 -27.42
CA LYS A 50 3.59 -32.08 -26.68
C LYS A 50 3.83 -32.44 -25.22
N ALA A 51 4.94 -32.01 -24.62
CA ALA A 51 5.24 -32.24 -23.22
C ALA A 51 4.48 -31.30 -22.26
N ALA A 52 4.11 -30.10 -22.71
CA ALA A 52 3.39 -29.11 -21.91
C ALA A 52 1.90 -29.09 -22.28
N THR A 53 1.08 -29.82 -21.52
CA THR A 53 -0.38 -29.85 -21.70
C THR A 53 -1.07 -28.73 -20.92
N GLU A 54 -2.18 -28.21 -21.46
CA GLU A 54 -3.05 -27.26 -20.76
C GLU A 54 -3.48 -27.81 -19.40
N TYR A 55 -3.81 -29.11 -19.31
CA TYR A 55 -4.12 -29.76 -18.04
C TYR A 55 -3.10 -29.49 -16.92
N ASN A 56 -1.80 -29.57 -17.24
CA ASN A 56 -0.72 -29.38 -16.28
C ASN A 56 -0.28 -27.92 -16.14
N TYR A 57 -0.42 -27.11 -17.20
CA TYR A 57 0.13 -25.76 -17.29
C TYR A 57 -0.92 -24.64 -17.21
N HIS A 58 -2.22 -24.94 -17.17
CA HIS A 58 -3.31 -23.96 -17.14
C HIS A 58 -3.09 -22.86 -16.08
N SER A 59 -2.84 -23.26 -14.83
CA SER A 59 -2.61 -22.31 -13.73
C SER A 59 -1.30 -21.53 -13.84
N LEU A 60 -0.38 -21.94 -14.73
CA LEU A 60 0.87 -21.26 -15.02
C LEU A 60 0.76 -20.31 -16.23
N PHE A 61 -0.33 -20.33 -17.00
CA PHE A 61 -0.45 -19.54 -18.23
C PHE A 61 -0.18 -18.05 -17.98
N GLY A 62 -0.91 -17.44 -17.02
CA GLY A 62 -0.72 -16.03 -16.67
C GLY A 62 0.64 -15.74 -16.04
N HIS A 63 1.18 -16.69 -15.28
CA HIS A 63 2.51 -16.60 -14.69
C HIS A 63 3.61 -16.55 -15.76
N GLN A 64 3.57 -17.47 -16.73
CA GLN A 64 4.51 -17.53 -17.85
C GLN A 64 4.38 -16.30 -18.75
N GLN A 65 3.16 -15.83 -19.02
CA GLN A 65 2.95 -14.57 -19.74
C GLN A 65 3.57 -13.38 -18.98
N GLY A 66 3.42 -13.32 -17.65
CA GLY A 66 4.02 -12.29 -16.81
C GLY A 66 5.55 -12.29 -16.90
N ILE A 67 6.18 -13.47 -16.82
CA ILE A 67 7.64 -13.63 -17.02
C ILE A 67 8.05 -13.17 -18.41
N ALA A 68 7.36 -13.63 -19.46
CA ALA A 68 7.67 -13.27 -20.84
C ALA A 68 7.53 -11.76 -21.06
N THR A 69 6.52 -11.13 -20.47
CA THR A 69 6.32 -9.68 -20.53
C THR A 69 7.43 -8.93 -19.80
N ALA A 70 7.80 -9.36 -18.60
CA ALA A 70 8.90 -8.77 -17.84
C ALA A 70 10.23 -8.86 -18.61
N LYS A 71 10.47 -9.98 -19.31
CA LYS A 71 11.67 -10.18 -20.12
C LYS A 71 11.81 -9.17 -21.27
N ILE A 72 10.72 -8.69 -21.85
CA ILE A 72 10.75 -7.66 -22.91
C ILE A 72 11.45 -6.38 -22.41
N PHE A 73 11.42 -6.13 -21.10
CA PHE A 73 12.00 -4.96 -20.48
C PHE A 73 13.26 -5.27 -19.65
N GLU A 74 13.92 -6.41 -19.87
CA GLU A 74 15.11 -6.80 -19.08
C GLU A 74 16.28 -5.80 -19.24
N ASP A 75 16.37 -5.15 -20.40
CA ASP A 75 17.38 -4.13 -20.72
C ASP A 75 16.87 -2.69 -20.51
N ALA A 76 15.70 -2.50 -19.90
CA ALA A 76 15.19 -1.17 -19.60
C ALA A 76 16.03 -0.50 -18.48
N ALA A 77 16.36 0.77 -18.66
CA ALA A 77 17.04 1.56 -17.62
C ALA A 77 16.11 1.84 -16.42
N GLU A 78 14.81 1.98 -16.71
CA GLU A 78 13.78 2.28 -15.72
C GLU A 78 13.03 1.02 -15.28
N ARG A 79 12.54 1.02 -14.04
CA ARG A 79 11.71 -0.05 -13.50
C ARG A 79 10.39 -0.13 -14.25
N THR A 80 9.95 -1.35 -14.49
CA THR A 80 8.74 -1.61 -15.25
C THR A 80 7.55 -1.83 -14.34
N PHE A 81 6.39 -1.35 -14.79
CA PHE A 81 5.13 -1.58 -14.12
C PHE A 81 4.22 -2.45 -14.98
N ILE A 82 4.08 -3.73 -14.61
CA ILE A 82 3.26 -4.72 -15.31
C ILE A 82 2.14 -5.15 -14.38
N ILE A 83 0.89 -5.08 -14.83
CA ILE A 83 -0.26 -5.59 -14.09
C ILE A 83 -0.80 -6.85 -14.77
N SER A 84 -0.96 -7.93 -14.01
CA SER A 84 -1.55 -9.19 -14.49
C SER A 84 -2.84 -9.54 -13.75
N ARG A 85 -3.77 -10.20 -14.46
CA ARG A 85 -5.00 -10.75 -13.86
C ARG A 85 -4.73 -12.12 -13.24
N SER A 86 -4.35 -13.08 -14.08
CA SER A 86 -3.99 -14.42 -13.67
C SER A 86 -2.56 -14.46 -13.12
N THR A 87 -2.39 -15.17 -12.02
CA THR A 87 -1.12 -15.26 -11.29
C THR A 87 -0.96 -16.62 -10.63
N PHE A 88 0.28 -17.03 -10.44
CA PHE A 88 0.65 -18.22 -9.65
C PHE A 88 1.64 -17.84 -8.55
N ALA A 89 1.99 -18.78 -7.68
CA ALA A 89 3.06 -18.58 -6.69
C ALA A 89 4.34 -18.10 -7.39
N GLY A 90 4.95 -17.03 -6.87
CA GLY A 90 6.14 -16.41 -7.45
C GLY A 90 5.88 -15.38 -8.57
N SER A 91 4.64 -15.23 -9.06
CA SER A 91 4.30 -14.18 -10.04
C SER A 91 4.59 -12.76 -9.53
N GLY A 92 4.46 -12.50 -8.22
CA GLY A 92 4.70 -11.18 -7.61
C GLY A 92 6.11 -10.62 -7.82
N LYS A 93 7.08 -11.47 -8.18
CA LYS A 93 8.42 -11.04 -8.59
C LYS A 93 8.44 -10.26 -9.92
N TYR A 94 7.48 -10.52 -10.80
CA TYR A 94 7.47 -10.03 -12.18
C TYR A 94 6.32 -9.07 -12.47
N VAL A 95 5.20 -9.22 -11.76
CA VAL A 95 3.97 -8.48 -12.04
C VAL A 95 3.28 -8.02 -10.76
N SER A 96 2.65 -6.86 -10.85
CA SER A 96 1.65 -6.35 -9.92
C SER A 96 0.27 -6.95 -10.23
N LYS A 97 -0.68 -6.78 -9.31
CA LYS A 97 -2.00 -7.41 -9.44
C LYS A 97 -3.15 -6.44 -9.15
N TRP A 98 -4.23 -6.57 -9.90
CA TRP A 98 -5.55 -6.13 -9.45
C TRP A 98 -6.44 -7.34 -9.16
N LEU A 99 -7.45 -7.16 -8.31
CA LEU A 99 -8.31 -8.22 -7.82
C LEU A 99 -9.42 -8.64 -8.80
N GLY A 100 -9.50 -8.02 -9.97
CA GLY A 100 -10.48 -8.38 -11.01
C GLY A 100 -11.77 -7.59 -10.93
N ASP A 101 -12.77 -8.13 -11.60
CA ASP A 101 -14.04 -7.49 -11.95
C ASP A 101 -15.01 -7.53 -10.74
N ASN A 102 -14.77 -6.65 -9.76
CA ASN A 102 -15.58 -6.54 -8.55
C ASN A 102 -16.89 -5.77 -8.81
N HIS A 103 -17.88 -5.94 -7.93
CA HIS A 103 -19.17 -5.25 -8.06
C HIS A 103 -19.20 -3.94 -7.24
N SER A 104 -20.03 -2.99 -7.66
CA SER A 104 -20.30 -1.73 -6.96
C SER A 104 -21.20 -1.95 -5.74
N ASN A 105 -20.69 -2.67 -4.73
CA ASN A 105 -21.38 -2.91 -3.46
C ASN A 105 -20.42 -3.02 -2.26
N TYR A 106 -20.98 -2.91 -1.05
CA TYR A 106 -20.25 -2.93 0.21
C TYR A 106 -19.48 -4.24 0.47
N GLU A 107 -20.02 -5.38 0.05
CA GLU A 107 -19.34 -6.68 0.19
C GLU A 107 -18.09 -6.76 -0.69
N SER A 108 -18.14 -6.20 -1.90
CA SER A 108 -16.98 -6.11 -2.78
C SER A 108 -15.93 -5.15 -2.24
N MET A 109 -16.34 -4.04 -1.63
CA MET A 109 -15.43 -3.12 -0.92
C MET A 109 -14.71 -3.82 0.24
N LYS A 110 -15.45 -4.61 1.03
CA LYS A 110 -14.93 -5.42 2.14
C LYS A 110 -13.95 -6.48 1.66
N THR A 111 -14.37 -7.31 0.71
CA THR A 111 -13.56 -8.41 0.18
C THR A 111 -12.33 -7.93 -0.60
N THR A 112 -12.38 -6.74 -1.23
CA THR A 112 -11.21 -6.09 -1.82
C THR A 112 -10.12 -5.85 -0.77
N THR A 113 -10.50 -5.34 0.40
CA THR A 113 -9.55 -5.10 1.49
C THR A 113 -8.93 -6.40 2.01
N ALA A 114 -9.76 -7.42 2.24
CA ALA A 114 -9.29 -8.74 2.63
C ALA A 114 -8.36 -9.36 1.56
N GLY A 115 -8.72 -9.24 0.29
CA GLY A 115 -7.95 -9.73 -0.84
C GLY A 115 -6.57 -9.06 -0.96
N ILE A 116 -6.48 -7.75 -0.71
CA ILE A 116 -5.19 -7.03 -0.72
C ILE A 116 -4.24 -7.60 0.34
N MET A 117 -4.69 -7.82 1.57
CA MET A 117 -3.86 -8.43 2.61
C MET A 117 -3.47 -9.87 2.29
N LEU A 118 -4.41 -10.65 1.72
CA LEU A 118 -4.15 -12.01 1.30
C LEU A 118 -3.06 -12.07 0.21
N PHE A 119 -3.15 -11.22 -0.81
CA PHE A 119 -2.16 -11.16 -1.88
C PHE A 119 -0.81 -10.61 -1.43
N ASN A 120 -0.78 -9.72 -0.42
CA ASN A 120 0.47 -9.34 0.24
C ASN A 120 1.15 -10.58 0.84
N THR A 121 0.42 -11.46 1.53
CA THR A 121 0.95 -12.74 2.03
C THR A 121 1.38 -13.69 0.91
N PHE A 122 0.76 -13.61 -0.28
CA PHE A 122 1.19 -14.35 -1.48
C PHE A 122 2.40 -13.73 -2.20
N GLY A 123 3.00 -12.66 -1.65
CA GLY A 123 4.19 -12.02 -2.20
C GLY A 123 3.91 -10.92 -3.22
N PHE A 124 2.73 -10.29 -3.18
CA PHE A 124 2.39 -9.12 -4.01
C PHE A 124 2.29 -7.87 -3.15
N SER A 125 3.35 -7.05 -3.16
CA SER A 125 3.37 -5.77 -2.44
C SER A 125 2.48 -4.72 -3.11
N LEU A 126 2.34 -4.78 -4.43
CA LEU A 126 1.57 -3.83 -5.24
C LEU A 126 0.29 -4.51 -5.77
N VAL A 127 -0.74 -4.46 -4.94
CA VAL A 127 -2.06 -5.05 -5.20
C VAL A 127 -3.20 -4.11 -4.83
N GLY A 128 -4.32 -4.20 -5.55
CA GLY A 128 -5.50 -3.35 -5.37
C GLY A 128 -6.76 -3.92 -6.02
N GLY A 129 -7.90 -3.29 -5.76
CA GLY A 129 -9.15 -3.54 -6.50
C GLY A 129 -9.65 -2.27 -7.17
N ASP A 130 -10.65 -2.41 -8.02
CA ASP A 130 -11.25 -1.27 -8.72
C ASP A 130 -12.14 -0.49 -7.75
N ILE A 131 -11.71 0.73 -7.44
CA ILE A 131 -12.35 1.63 -6.48
C ILE A 131 -13.70 2.07 -7.06
N CYS A 132 -14.72 2.08 -6.20
CA CYS A 132 -16.15 2.26 -6.52
C CYS A 132 -16.83 1.06 -7.18
N GLY A 133 -16.08 0.05 -7.62
CA GLY A 133 -16.59 -1.16 -8.28
C GLY A 133 -16.41 -1.11 -9.80
N PHE A 134 -16.30 -2.27 -10.43
CA PHE A 134 -16.18 -2.41 -11.88
C PHE A 134 -17.51 -2.76 -12.55
N MET A 135 -18.26 -3.69 -11.95
CA MET A 135 -19.60 -4.10 -12.41
C MET A 135 -20.67 -3.35 -11.64
N ASP A 136 -21.79 -3.04 -12.30
CA ASP A 136 -22.93 -2.32 -11.74
C ASP A 136 -22.64 -0.85 -11.40
N GLN A 137 -23.71 -0.07 -11.23
CA GLN A 137 -23.63 1.36 -10.92
C GLN A 137 -23.31 1.62 -9.44
N THR A 138 -22.29 2.44 -9.17
CA THR A 138 -22.01 2.92 -7.82
C THR A 138 -22.99 4.03 -7.38
N THR A 139 -23.09 4.25 -6.08
CA THR A 139 -23.71 5.45 -5.49
C THR A 139 -22.62 6.44 -5.04
N ALA A 140 -23.01 7.70 -4.78
CA ALA A 140 -22.11 8.69 -4.20
C ALA A 140 -21.61 8.24 -2.81
N GLU A 141 -22.51 7.73 -1.96
CA GLU A 141 -22.18 7.19 -0.64
C GLU A 141 -21.10 6.09 -0.71
N LEU A 142 -21.33 5.08 -1.57
CA LEU A 142 -20.41 3.97 -1.73
C LEU A 142 -19.07 4.44 -2.31
N CYS A 143 -19.10 5.26 -3.36
CA CYS A 143 -17.87 5.70 -4.03
C CYS A 143 -17.03 6.61 -3.13
N THR A 144 -17.66 7.45 -2.31
CA THR A 144 -16.95 8.29 -1.31
C THR A 144 -16.23 7.41 -0.30
N ARG A 145 -16.95 6.47 0.33
CA ARG A 145 -16.37 5.51 1.29
C ARG A 145 -15.25 4.68 0.67
N TRP A 146 -15.48 4.15 -0.53
CA TRP A 146 -14.48 3.34 -1.21
C TRP A 146 -13.28 4.15 -1.65
N THR A 147 -13.44 5.43 -2.01
CA THR A 147 -12.31 6.30 -2.31
C THR A 147 -11.47 6.58 -1.07
N VAL A 148 -12.10 6.80 0.09
CA VAL A 148 -11.39 6.94 1.39
C VAL A 148 -10.56 5.70 1.70
N ILE A 149 -11.16 4.51 1.61
CA ILE A 149 -10.45 3.25 1.86
C ILE A 149 -9.38 2.99 0.78
N GLY A 150 -9.76 3.17 -0.48
CA GLY A 150 -8.95 2.88 -1.65
C GLY A 150 -7.73 3.80 -1.80
N ALA A 151 -7.77 5.01 -1.24
CA ALA A 151 -6.62 5.89 -1.15
C ALA A 151 -5.45 5.25 -0.40
N PHE A 152 -5.72 4.29 0.50
CA PHE A 152 -4.70 3.55 1.23
C PHE A 152 -4.22 2.28 0.53
N TYR A 153 -4.90 1.80 -0.53
CA TYR A 153 -4.50 0.57 -1.22
C TYR A 153 -3.10 0.69 -1.85
N PRO A 154 -2.26 -0.36 -1.83
CA PRO A 154 -0.94 -0.29 -2.47
C PRO A 154 -1.05 0.11 -3.95
N PHE A 155 -1.95 -0.55 -4.69
CA PHE A 155 -2.37 -0.14 -6.04
C PHE A 155 -3.77 0.49 -5.96
N ALA A 156 -3.88 1.79 -6.24
CA ALA A 156 -5.15 2.51 -6.18
C ALA A 156 -5.56 2.93 -7.59
N ARG A 157 -6.67 2.36 -8.08
CA ARG A 157 -7.24 2.65 -9.41
C ARG A 157 -8.76 2.70 -9.31
N ASN A 158 -9.36 3.75 -9.88
CA ASN A 158 -10.77 3.75 -10.24
C ASN A 158 -10.87 3.25 -11.69
N HIS A 159 -11.62 2.18 -11.91
CA HIS A 159 -11.83 1.56 -13.22
C HIS A 159 -13.26 1.04 -13.28
N ASN A 160 -13.87 1.10 -14.46
CA ASN A 160 -15.31 0.92 -14.61
C ASN A 160 -15.65 0.06 -15.82
N GLY A 161 -16.78 -0.64 -15.73
CA GLY A 161 -17.34 -1.47 -16.79
C GLY A 161 -17.89 -0.66 -17.95
N LEU A 162 -17.90 -1.28 -19.14
CA LEU A 162 -18.53 -0.67 -20.31
C LEU A 162 -20.06 -0.64 -20.10
N GLY A 163 -20.65 0.55 -20.23
CA GLY A 163 -22.09 0.76 -20.11
C GLY A 163 -22.55 1.18 -18.71
N GLU A 164 -21.65 1.20 -17.74
CA GLU A 164 -21.92 1.76 -16.40
C GLU A 164 -21.83 3.28 -16.40
N ASP A 165 -22.44 3.91 -15.39
CA ASP A 165 -22.37 5.36 -15.19
C ASP A 165 -20.95 5.77 -14.80
N ALA A 166 -20.53 6.94 -15.28
CA ALA A 166 -19.20 7.47 -15.01
C ALA A 166 -19.02 7.79 -13.52
N GLN A 167 -17.88 7.36 -12.96
CA GLN A 167 -17.62 7.35 -11.52
C GLN A 167 -16.27 7.98 -11.15
N GLU A 168 -15.69 8.82 -12.02
CA GLU A 168 -14.49 9.58 -11.67
C GLU A 168 -14.82 10.58 -10.54
N PRO A 169 -13.87 10.92 -9.64
CA PRO A 169 -14.17 11.79 -8.51
C PRO A 169 -14.86 13.12 -8.89
N TYR A 170 -14.48 13.74 -10.02
CA TYR A 170 -15.07 14.99 -10.51
C TYR A 170 -16.52 14.86 -10.99
N ARG A 171 -17.10 13.65 -11.02
CA ARG A 171 -18.52 13.42 -11.32
C ARG A 171 -19.43 13.63 -10.11
N PHE A 172 -18.85 13.70 -8.92
CA PHE A 172 -19.54 13.96 -7.66
C PHE A 172 -19.40 15.43 -7.26
N GLU A 173 -20.21 15.89 -6.32
CA GLU A 173 -20.27 17.28 -5.89
C GLU A 173 -20.30 17.40 -4.36
N GLY A 174 -20.14 18.62 -3.85
CA GLY A 174 -20.24 18.92 -2.41
C GLY A 174 -19.25 18.12 -1.55
N ASP A 175 -19.75 17.59 -0.44
CA ASP A 175 -18.95 16.87 0.56
C ASP A 175 -18.34 15.57 0.01
N ASP A 176 -18.99 14.93 -0.97
CA ASP A 176 -18.48 13.71 -1.60
C ASP A 176 -17.19 14.00 -2.38
N LEU A 177 -17.21 14.99 -3.28
CA LEU A 177 -16.01 15.42 -4.02
C LEU A 177 -14.92 15.93 -3.08
N ALA A 178 -15.28 16.73 -2.08
CA ALA A 178 -14.31 17.27 -1.11
C ALA A 178 -13.61 16.15 -0.33
N THR A 179 -14.36 15.14 0.09
CA THR A 179 -13.84 13.96 0.81
C THR A 179 -12.94 13.12 -0.09
N MET A 180 -13.38 12.82 -1.31
CA MET A 180 -12.58 12.07 -2.29
C MET A 180 -11.26 12.77 -2.58
N LYS A 181 -11.29 14.10 -2.78
CA LYS A 181 -10.09 14.92 -2.97
C LYS A 181 -9.16 14.82 -1.77
N ARG A 182 -9.68 14.99 -0.54
CA ARG A 182 -8.88 14.88 0.68
C ARG A 182 -8.25 13.50 0.83
N ALA A 183 -8.98 12.43 0.52
CA ALA A 183 -8.45 11.06 0.54
C ALA A 183 -7.29 10.89 -0.44
N ILE A 184 -7.42 11.42 -1.66
CA ILE A 184 -6.33 11.40 -2.66
C ILE A 184 -5.13 12.20 -2.16
N GLU A 185 -5.32 13.38 -1.57
CA GLU A 185 -4.23 14.16 -0.98
C GLU A 185 -3.50 13.38 0.13
N ILE A 186 -4.24 12.71 1.02
CA ILE A 186 -3.67 11.85 2.08
C ILE A 186 -2.81 10.72 1.48
N ARG A 187 -3.24 10.15 0.35
CA ARG A 187 -2.42 9.16 -0.35
C ARG A 187 -1.07 9.74 -0.75
N TYR A 188 -1.04 10.94 -1.33
CA TYR A 188 0.20 11.62 -1.70
C TYR A 188 1.03 12.03 -0.48
N GLU A 189 0.39 12.38 0.64
CA GLU A 189 1.05 12.60 1.92
C GLU A 189 1.78 11.33 2.42
N LEU A 190 1.17 10.15 2.23
CA LEU A 190 1.66 8.84 2.70
C LEU A 190 2.52 8.07 1.69
N ILE A 191 2.65 8.54 0.45
CA ILE A 191 3.19 7.74 -0.65
C ILE A 191 4.62 7.26 -0.37
N ARG A 192 5.44 8.08 0.31
CA ARG A 192 6.81 7.74 0.72
C ARG A 192 6.85 6.62 1.76
N TYR A 193 5.92 6.61 2.70
CA TYR A 193 5.79 5.53 3.68
C TYR A 193 5.31 4.22 3.03
N MET A 194 4.36 4.28 2.09
CA MET A 194 3.95 3.11 1.31
C MET A 194 5.13 2.58 0.47
N TYR A 195 5.86 3.47 -0.20
CA TYR A 195 7.04 3.12 -1.00
C TYR A 195 8.13 2.45 -0.16
N GLN A 196 8.44 3.00 1.01
CA GLN A 196 9.35 2.39 1.98
C GLN A 196 8.97 0.95 2.31
N TRP A 197 7.69 0.67 2.51
CA TRP A 197 7.24 -0.69 2.80
C TRP A 197 7.27 -1.60 1.59
N MET A 198 7.01 -1.08 0.38
CA MET A 198 7.20 -1.83 -0.86
C MET A 198 8.67 -2.18 -1.06
N TRP A 199 9.59 -1.25 -0.80
CA TRP A 199 11.02 -1.48 -0.84
C TRP A 199 11.44 -2.55 0.19
N LYS A 200 10.98 -2.44 1.44
CA LYS A 200 11.24 -3.45 2.49
C LYS A 200 10.76 -4.84 2.06
N ALA A 201 9.57 -4.93 1.47
CA ALA A 201 9.02 -6.18 0.97
C ALA A 201 9.82 -6.76 -0.20
N ASN A 202 10.37 -5.91 -1.07
CA ASN A 202 11.27 -6.33 -2.15
C ASN A 202 12.59 -6.91 -1.61
N VAL A 203 13.23 -6.24 -0.66
CA VAL A 203 14.57 -6.66 -0.18
C VAL A 203 14.52 -7.81 0.82
N ASN A 204 13.49 -7.87 1.68
CA ASN A 204 13.43 -8.81 2.81
C ASN A 204 12.21 -9.75 2.77
N GLY A 205 11.30 -9.58 1.81
CA GLY A 205 9.96 -10.15 1.90
C GLY A 205 9.07 -9.44 2.93
N GLY A 206 7.85 -9.96 3.13
CA GLY A 206 6.86 -9.38 4.02
C GLY A 206 5.74 -8.65 3.27
N THR A 207 4.94 -7.88 4.01
CA THR A 207 3.60 -7.43 3.56
C THR A 207 3.41 -5.94 3.73
N VAL A 208 3.07 -5.17 2.70
CA VAL A 208 2.81 -3.72 2.86
C VAL A 208 1.53 -3.49 3.67
N TRP A 209 0.44 -4.11 3.23
CA TRP A 209 -0.82 -4.18 3.95
C TRP A 209 -0.90 -5.50 4.71
N ARG A 210 -1.19 -5.44 6.01
CA ARG A 210 -1.13 -6.62 6.89
C ARG A 210 -2.21 -6.60 7.96
N PRO A 211 -2.67 -7.77 8.45
CA PRO A 211 -3.52 -7.83 9.62
C PRO A 211 -2.75 -7.39 10.86
N GLN A 212 -3.45 -6.88 11.87
CA GLN A 212 -2.83 -6.54 13.17
C GLN A 212 -2.08 -7.72 13.79
N SER A 213 -2.57 -8.94 13.62
CA SER A 213 -1.91 -10.15 14.12
C SER A 213 -0.50 -10.38 13.58
N ALA A 214 -0.14 -9.79 12.43
CA ALA A 214 1.23 -9.83 11.93
C ALA A 214 2.20 -9.00 12.79
N GLU A 215 1.71 -7.92 13.40
CA GLU A 215 2.48 -7.04 14.30
C GLU A 215 2.31 -7.40 15.79
N PHE A 216 1.16 -7.96 16.14
CA PHE A 216 0.77 -8.30 17.51
C PHE A 216 0.38 -9.78 17.63
N PRO A 217 1.29 -10.74 17.32
CA PRO A 217 0.94 -12.17 17.25
C PRO A 217 0.58 -12.79 18.61
N ALA A 218 0.97 -12.16 19.72
CA ALA A 218 0.59 -12.60 21.07
C ALA A 218 -0.80 -12.13 21.50
N ASP A 219 -1.43 -11.24 20.73
CA ASP A 219 -2.73 -10.64 21.03
C ASP A 219 -3.83 -11.38 20.23
N GLN A 220 -4.60 -12.24 20.91
CA GLN A 220 -5.59 -13.07 20.23
C GLN A 220 -6.69 -12.26 19.54
N THR A 221 -7.05 -11.09 20.09
CA THR A 221 -8.10 -10.23 19.52
C THR A 221 -7.61 -9.56 18.22
N ALA A 222 -6.30 -9.40 18.02
CA ALA A 222 -5.72 -8.87 16.79
C ALA A 222 -5.93 -9.77 15.54
N TYR A 223 -6.45 -11.00 15.73
CA TYR A 223 -6.84 -11.90 14.64
C TYR A 223 -8.28 -11.70 14.16
N GLU A 224 -9.10 -10.95 14.90
CA GLU A 224 -10.52 -10.76 14.60
C GLU A 224 -10.75 -9.61 13.61
N ASN A 225 -11.66 -9.81 12.65
CA ASN A 225 -12.07 -8.82 11.65
C ASN A 225 -10.89 -8.06 11.01
N PRO A 226 -9.90 -8.77 10.44
CA PRO A 226 -8.69 -8.15 9.92
C PRO A 226 -8.97 -7.11 8.82
N GLU A 227 -10.04 -7.29 8.05
CA GLU A 227 -10.48 -6.34 7.03
C GLU A 227 -10.94 -5.00 7.62
N MET A 228 -11.50 -4.99 8.83
CA MET A 228 -11.89 -3.76 9.53
C MET A 228 -10.72 -3.09 10.24
N ASN A 229 -9.69 -3.85 10.60
CA ASN A 229 -8.54 -3.38 11.38
C ASN A 229 -7.19 -3.67 10.69
N PRO A 230 -6.98 -3.27 9.43
CA PRO A 230 -5.71 -3.51 8.76
C PRO A 230 -4.65 -2.53 9.24
N MET A 231 -3.39 -2.90 9.04
CA MET A 231 -2.24 -2.03 9.21
C MET A 231 -1.51 -1.82 7.88
N ILE A 232 -0.98 -0.61 7.70
CA ILE A 232 0.01 -0.30 6.66
C ILE A 232 1.36 -0.32 7.33
N GLY A 233 2.17 -1.33 7.01
CA GLY A 233 3.41 -1.58 7.71
C GLY A 233 3.20 -1.85 9.20
N ASP A 234 4.11 -1.34 10.02
CA ASP A 234 4.10 -1.51 11.48
C ASP A 234 3.57 -0.28 12.24
N SER A 235 3.27 0.81 11.53
CA SER A 235 3.07 2.13 12.15
C SER A 235 1.65 2.66 12.05
N ILE A 236 0.91 2.36 10.98
CA ILE A 236 -0.40 2.95 10.73
C ILE A 236 -1.47 1.87 10.82
N LYS A 237 -2.42 2.03 11.75
CA LYS A 237 -3.66 1.24 11.82
C LYS A 237 -4.79 2.01 11.15
N LEU A 238 -5.61 1.32 10.37
CA LEU A 238 -6.88 1.85 9.87
C LEU A 238 -8.06 1.28 10.66
N ALA A 239 -9.18 2.01 10.68
CA ALA A 239 -10.47 1.55 11.20
C ALA A 239 -11.52 1.70 10.10
N LEU A 240 -11.81 0.61 9.39
CA LEU A 240 -12.56 0.64 8.14
C LEU A 240 -13.98 0.09 8.33
N SER A 241 -14.99 0.86 7.90
CA SER A 241 -16.38 0.38 7.84
C SER A 241 -16.83 0.13 6.41
N TYR A 242 -17.67 -0.89 6.26
CA TYR A 242 -18.21 -1.37 4.99
C TYR A 242 -19.74 -1.34 4.98
N ASP A 243 -20.30 -0.31 5.59
CA ASP A 243 -21.73 -0.06 5.71
C ASP A 243 -21.95 1.44 6.00
N GLU A 244 -23.21 1.84 6.10
CA GLU A 244 -23.61 3.25 6.30
C GLU A 244 -23.82 3.60 7.78
N VAL A 245 -23.38 2.74 8.72
CA VAL A 245 -23.47 3.06 10.14
C VAL A 245 -22.52 4.21 10.47
N THR A 246 -22.93 5.12 11.35
CA THR A 246 -22.16 6.33 11.68
C THR A 246 -21.20 6.14 12.83
N SER A 247 -21.24 5.00 13.52
CA SER A 247 -20.27 4.61 14.54
C SER A 247 -20.13 3.11 14.62
N LYS A 248 -18.90 2.62 14.82
CA LYS A 248 -18.61 1.19 14.95
C LYS A 248 -17.44 0.97 15.89
N ASN A 249 -17.40 -0.21 16.49
CA ASN A 249 -16.37 -0.57 17.42
C ASN A 249 -15.17 -1.21 16.70
N PHE A 250 -13.96 -0.70 16.97
CA PHE A 250 -12.71 -1.17 16.39
C PHE A 250 -11.68 -1.53 17.45
N TYR A 251 -10.96 -2.62 17.22
CA TYR A 251 -9.97 -3.11 18.17
C TYR A 251 -8.62 -2.39 18.00
N PHE A 252 -8.07 -1.91 19.11
CA PHE A 252 -6.74 -1.32 19.17
C PHE A 252 -5.81 -2.23 19.98
N PRO A 253 -4.75 -2.83 19.38
CA PRO A 253 -3.91 -3.84 20.01
C PRO A 253 -3.22 -3.39 21.29
N ASN A 254 -3.07 -4.30 22.24
CA ASN A 254 -2.39 -4.02 23.51
C ASN A 254 -0.91 -3.68 23.33
N GLY A 255 -0.33 -2.95 24.29
CA GLY A 255 1.09 -2.60 24.29
C GLY A 255 1.46 -1.45 23.34
N ALA A 256 0.47 -0.79 22.74
CA ALA A 256 0.67 0.37 21.88
C ALA A 256 -0.31 1.50 22.23
N THR A 257 0.14 2.74 22.03
CA THR A 257 -0.73 3.92 22.02
C THR A 257 -0.93 4.36 20.58
N TRP A 258 -2.18 4.63 20.22
CA TRP A 258 -2.60 4.98 18.87
C TRP A 258 -3.12 6.41 18.85
N ILE A 259 -2.59 7.23 17.95
CA ILE A 259 -2.89 8.66 17.88
C ILE A 259 -3.47 8.94 16.49
N HIS A 260 -4.64 9.57 16.42
CA HIS A 260 -5.30 9.84 15.15
C HIS A 260 -4.45 10.75 14.27
N LEU A 261 -4.26 10.38 13.00
CA LEU A 261 -3.31 11.04 12.09
C LEU A 261 -3.66 12.50 11.77
N PHE A 262 -4.94 12.84 11.84
CA PHE A 262 -5.48 14.16 11.47
C PHE A 262 -6.09 14.90 12.66
N GLU A 263 -6.28 14.23 13.80
CA GLU A 263 -6.83 14.80 15.03
C GLU A 263 -5.99 14.32 16.23
N PRO A 264 -4.76 14.83 16.39
CA PRO A 264 -3.76 14.26 17.31
C PRO A 264 -4.13 14.38 18.80
N THR A 265 -5.23 15.08 19.14
CA THR A 265 -5.84 15.06 20.47
C THR A 265 -6.61 13.77 20.76
N ASN A 266 -7.01 13.03 19.72
CA ASN A 266 -7.64 11.72 19.83
C ASN A 266 -6.55 10.65 20.03
N VAL A 267 -6.40 10.23 21.28
CA VAL A 267 -5.40 9.27 21.74
C VAL A 267 -6.10 8.06 22.33
N ILE A 268 -5.77 6.88 21.81
CA ILE A 268 -6.32 5.60 22.25
C ILE A 268 -5.18 4.76 22.83
N ASN A 269 -5.28 4.42 24.12
CA ASN A 269 -4.41 3.39 24.71
C ASN A 269 -4.97 2.02 24.29
N GLY A 270 -4.11 1.17 23.73
CA GLY A 270 -4.49 -0.13 23.22
C GLY A 270 -4.93 -1.13 24.30
N GLY A 271 -5.31 -2.31 23.82
CA GLY A 271 -5.80 -3.45 24.62
C GLY A 271 -7.32 -3.54 24.68
N ASN A 272 -8.04 -2.55 24.14
CA ASN A 272 -9.49 -2.54 24.11
C ASN A 272 -10.02 -2.03 22.77
N SER A 273 -11.28 -2.34 22.59
CA SER A 273 -12.11 -1.94 21.48
C SER A 273 -12.71 -0.55 21.74
N GLN A 274 -12.71 0.34 20.75
CA GLN A 274 -13.21 1.73 20.87
C GLN A 274 -14.28 2.02 19.82
N ASP A 275 -15.30 2.78 20.21
CA ASP A 275 -16.28 3.32 19.27
C ASP A 275 -15.66 4.47 18.47
N VAL A 276 -15.71 4.35 17.14
CA VAL A 276 -15.15 5.31 16.20
C VAL A 276 -16.24 5.74 15.24
N THR A 277 -16.32 7.04 14.96
CA THR A 277 -17.23 7.60 13.96
C THR A 277 -16.88 7.10 12.56
N THR A 278 -17.86 6.61 11.82
CA THR A 278 -17.71 5.97 10.51
C THR A 278 -18.62 6.60 9.46
N GLU A 279 -18.85 7.91 9.55
CA GLU A 279 -19.52 8.65 8.48
C GLU A 279 -18.72 8.54 7.17
N LYS A 280 -19.37 8.76 6.02
CA LYS A 280 -18.71 8.64 4.71
C LYS A 280 -17.48 9.53 4.55
N THR A 281 -17.44 10.64 5.29
CA THR A 281 -16.37 11.64 5.30
C THR A 281 -15.26 11.32 6.30
N SER A 282 -15.45 10.32 7.17
CA SER A 282 -14.49 9.96 8.21
C SER A 282 -13.29 9.21 7.62
N ILE A 283 -12.08 9.67 7.96
CA ILE A 283 -10.82 9.03 7.55
C ILE A 283 -10.07 8.55 8.79
N ASN A 284 -10.43 7.35 9.26
CA ASN A 284 -9.94 6.81 10.52
C ASN A 284 -8.60 6.08 10.36
N ALA A 285 -7.52 6.83 10.52
CA ALA A 285 -6.16 6.31 10.46
C ALA A 285 -5.35 6.78 11.68
N TYR A 286 -4.61 5.86 12.30
CA TYR A 286 -3.95 6.08 13.59
C TYR A 286 -2.48 5.69 13.50
N LEU A 287 -1.61 6.60 13.92
CA LEU A 287 -0.18 6.39 14.05
C LEU A 287 0.14 5.82 15.43
N ARG A 288 0.92 4.74 15.45
CA ARG A 288 1.49 4.16 16.66
C ARG A 288 2.53 5.11 17.26
N GLN A 289 2.43 5.41 18.56
CA GLN A 289 3.23 6.46 19.22
C GLN A 289 4.75 6.24 19.16
N ASP A 290 5.21 4.99 19.17
CA ASP A 290 6.63 4.61 19.12
C ASP A 290 7.19 4.53 17.69
N LYS A 291 6.49 5.15 16.71
CA LYS A 291 6.85 5.10 15.30
C LYS A 291 7.04 6.48 14.68
N VAL A 292 8.00 6.54 13.77
CA VAL A 292 8.25 7.66 12.85
C VAL A 292 7.86 7.21 11.46
N VAL A 293 7.02 7.98 10.77
CA VAL A 293 6.61 7.69 9.39
C VAL A 293 7.09 8.78 8.45
N GLN A 294 7.52 8.38 7.25
CA GLN A 294 7.76 9.32 6.16
C GLN A 294 6.44 9.90 5.67
N TRP A 295 6.43 11.20 5.51
CA TRP A 295 5.29 12.01 5.15
C TRP A 295 5.73 12.99 4.06
N SER A 296 4.75 13.52 3.33
CA SER A 296 4.94 14.58 2.36
C SER A 296 3.89 15.64 2.59
N TYR A 297 4.21 16.92 2.39
CA TYR A 297 3.20 17.92 2.18
C TYR A 297 3.01 18.06 0.67
N PRO A 298 1.88 17.62 0.10
CA PRO A 298 1.59 17.84 -1.31
C PRO A 298 1.36 19.34 -1.52
N THR A 299 2.44 20.11 -1.68
CA THR A 299 2.39 21.50 -2.12
C THR A 299 2.53 21.51 -3.63
N HIS A 300 1.61 22.20 -4.31
CA HIS A 300 1.74 22.43 -5.74
C HIS A 300 3.08 23.12 -6.03
N ILE A 301 3.95 22.49 -6.81
CA ILE A 301 5.06 23.18 -7.45
C ILE A 301 4.50 23.78 -8.75
N GLY A 302 3.83 24.94 -8.67
CA GLY A 302 3.26 25.65 -9.82
C GLY A 302 1.72 25.60 -9.95
N ASP A 303 1.20 25.79 -11.16
CA ASP A 303 -0.24 25.84 -11.51
C ASP A 303 -0.82 24.49 -12.01
N GLY A 304 -0.01 23.42 -12.00
CA GLY A 304 -0.34 22.10 -12.54
C GLY A 304 -0.92 21.09 -11.53
N SER A 305 -1.29 19.91 -12.06
CA SER A 305 -1.76 18.75 -11.26
C SER A 305 -0.61 18.10 -10.50
N LEU A 306 -0.77 17.97 -9.18
CA LEU A 306 0.19 17.32 -8.29
C LEU A 306 0.42 15.87 -8.71
N ASN A 307 1.67 15.53 -8.99
CA ASN A 307 2.07 14.17 -9.33
C ASN A 307 3.35 13.79 -8.57
N THR A 308 3.73 12.52 -8.64
CA THR A 308 4.87 12.02 -7.87
C THR A 308 6.22 12.61 -8.32
N ALA A 309 6.35 13.12 -9.55
CA ALA A 309 7.58 13.78 -10.00
C ALA A 309 7.87 15.06 -9.21
N ASP A 310 6.83 15.78 -8.79
CA ASP A 310 6.95 16.93 -7.89
C ASP A 310 7.42 16.47 -6.50
N LEU A 311 6.88 15.35 -6.03
CA LEU A 311 7.20 14.83 -4.70
C LEU A 311 8.63 14.32 -4.60
N VAL A 312 9.19 13.64 -5.62
CA VAL A 312 10.57 13.08 -5.56
C VAL A 312 11.59 14.15 -5.15
N ASN A 313 11.43 15.36 -5.66
CA ASN A 313 12.31 16.50 -5.38
C ASN A 313 11.90 17.33 -4.14
N ALA A 314 10.73 17.07 -3.58
CA ALA A 314 10.26 17.74 -2.37
C ALA A 314 10.99 17.23 -1.12
N PRO A 315 11.06 18.03 -0.04
CA PRO A 315 11.59 17.59 1.25
C PRO A 315 10.82 16.35 1.78
N VAL A 316 11.54 15.47 2.46
CA VAL A 316 10.93 14.37 3.21
C VAL A 316 10.51 14.89 4.57
N VAL A 317 9.25 14.68 4.95
CA VAL A 317 8.77 15.06 6.27
C VAL A 317 8.74 13.82 7.15
N LEU A 318 9.22 13.91 8.37
CA LEU A 318 9.10 12.87 9.37
C LEU A 318 7.99 13.25 10.34
N LYS A 319 6.98 12.39 10.42
CA LYS A 319 5.83 12.58 11.29
C LYS A 319 5.91 11.59 12.45
N GLN A 320 5.82 12.10 13.67
CA GLN A 320 5.65 11.31 14.90
C GLN A 320 4.76 12.09 15.87
N PHE A 321 4.14 11.35 16.79
CA PHE A 321 3.32 11.93 17.85
C PHE A 321 3.74 11.38 19.21
N HIS A 322 3.64 12.20 20.24
CA HIS A 322 3.92 11.80 21.63
C HIS A 322 2.83 12.26 22.58
N THR A 323 2.59 11.51 23.66
CA THR A 323 1.60 11.85 24.69
C THR A 323 2.17 12.67 25.85
N GLY A 324 3.34 13.30 25.70
CA GLY A 324 3.95 14.06 26.81
C GLY A 324 4.73 13.22 27.81
N ARG A 325 4.90 11.92 27.58
CA ARG A 325 5.73 11.01 28.39
C ARG A 325 7.03 10.71 27.67
N ASN A 326 8.13 10.58 28.40
CA ASN A 326 9.42 10.17 27.84
C ASN A 326 9.25 8.89 27.02
N GLY A 327 9.87 8.84 25.85
CA GLY A 327 9.75 7.70 24.96
C GLY A 327 10.67 7.81 23.76
N VAL A 328 10.78 6.71 23.03
CA VAL A 328 11.54 6.65 21.77
C VAL A 328 10.58 6.24 20.67
N ALA A 329 10.57 7.00 19.58
CA ALA A 329 9.93 6.61 18.34
C ALA A 329 11.00 6.18 17.32
N THR A 330 10.71 5.18 16.50
CA THR A 330 11.65 4.67 15.48
C THR A 330 11.00 4.56 14.12
N GLY A 331 11.80 4.69 13.07
CA GLY A 331 11.36 4.49 11.70
C GLY A 331 12.53 4.37 10.74
N ASP A 332 12.22 4.33 9.44
CA ASP A 332 13.23 4.42 8.39
C ASP A 332 12.82 5.46 7.36
N ILE A 333 13.82 6.03 6.72
CA ILE A 333 13.71 6.81 5.49
C ILE A 333 14.26 5.93 4.37
N VAL A 334 13.50 5.80 3.30
CA VAL A 334 13.95 5.17 2.05
C VAL A 334 13.90 6.22 0.97
N LEU A 335 15.08 6.63 0.50
CA LEU A 335 15.26 7.61 -0.55
C LEU A 335 15.67 6.90 -1.83
N ASP A 336 15.03 7.27 -2.92
CA ASP A 336 15.23 6.67 -4.23
C ASP A 336 14.78 7.68 -5.29
N ASP A 337 15.30 7.57 -6.51
CA ASP A 337 14.84 8.40 -7.63
C ASP A 337 13.43 7.99 -8.13
N GLY A 338 12.96 6.81 -7.71
CA GLY A 338 11.64 6.27 -8.02
C GLY A 338 11.51 5.68 -9.41
N MET A 339 12.55 5.72 -10.23
CA MET A 339 12.51 5.37 -11.66
C MET A 339 13.54 4.31 -12.02
N ASP A 340 14.78 4.41 -11.57
CA ASP A 340 15.88 3.60 -12.08
C ASP A 340 15.88 2.17 -11.52
N ILE A 341 16.21 1.19 -12.36
CA ILE A 341 16.30 -0.22 -11.95
C ILE A 341 17.49 -0.49 -11.00
N ASP A 342 18.49 0.39 -11.00
CA ASP A 342 19.69 0.26 -10.19
C ASP A 342 19.40 0.46 -8.70
N ALA A 343 19.30 -0.66 -7.98
CA ALA A 343 19.06 -0.66 -6.54
C ALA A 343 20.16 0.03 -5.72
N THR A 344 21.35 0.28 -6.29
CA THR A 344 22.42 1.02 -5.57
C THR A 344 22.10 2.49 -5.37
N LYS A 345 21.12 3.03 -6.11
CA LYS A 345 20.61 4.40 -5.94
C LYS A 345 19.58 4.54 -4.82
N THR A 346 19.13 3.42 -4.26
CA THR A 346 18.22 3.43 -3.13
C THR A 346 18.99 3.45 -1.82
N HIS A 347 18.71 4.43 -0.97
CA HIS A 347 19.36 4.63 0.32
C HIS A 347 18.38 4.45 1.46
N ARG A 348 18.82 3.75 2.50
CA ARG A 348 18.08 3.58 3.76
C ARG A 348 18.78 4.32 4.90
N ILE A 349 18.00 5.11 5.64
CA ILE A 349 18.44 5.80 6.85
C ILE A 349 17.49 5.38 7.97
N SER A 350 18.01 4.74 9.02
CA SER A 350 17.23 4.47 10.22
C SER A 350 17.17 5.70 11.10
N VAL A 351 16.01 5.95 11.68
CA VAL A 351 15.74 7.15 12.48
C VAL A 351 15.21 6.75 13.84
N SER A 352 15.71 7.39 14.89
CA SER A 352 15.10 7.37 16.21
C SER A 352 14.88 8.78 16.74
N ALA A 353 13.69 9.04 17.29
CA ALA A 353 13.35 10.28 17.97
C ALA A 353 13.17 9.99 19.45
N LEU A 354 14.11 10.46 20.28
CA LEU A 354 14.00 10.43 21.73
C LEU A 354 13.26 11.70 22.18
N TYR A 355 12.05 11.52 22.70
CA TYR A 355 11.30 12.59 23.31
C TYR A 355 11.52 12.59 24.82
N THR A 356 11.97 13.74 25.34
CA THR A 356 12.10 13.96 26.78
C THR A 356 11.20 15.11 27.20
N ASN A 357 10.33 14.85 28.17
CA ASN A 357 9.58 15.87 28.90
C ASN A 357 10.36 16.22 30.18
N PRO A 358 11.14 17.32 30.19
CA PRO A 358 11.82 17.72 31.41
C PRO A 358 10.77 18.33 32.34
N LEU A 359 10.40 17.56 33.36
CA LEU A 359 9.62 18.00 34.52
C LEU A 359 10.21 19.21 35.28
N LEU A 360 11.30 19.83 34.80
CA LEU A 360 12.10 20.83 35.51
C LEU A 360 12.40 22.14 34.74
N ILE A 361 12.10 22.26 33.42
CA ILE A 361 12.52 23.45 32.63
C ILE A 361 11.42 24.02 31.73
N GLY A 362 10.24 23.41 31.66
CA GLY A 362 9.10 23.97 30.92
C GLY A 362 9.26 24.00 29.39
N GLN A 363 10.27 23.32 28.84
CA GLN A 363 10.45 23.14 27.39
C GLN A 363 10.60 21.66 27.05
N THR A 364 9.70 21.13 26.23
CA THR A 364 9.83 19.81 25.62
C THR A 364 10.88 19.81 24.52
N SER A 365 11.79 18.84 24.55
CA SER A 365 12.80 18.64 23.51
C SER A 365 12.64 17.25 22.87
N ILE A 366 12.88 17.18 21.57
CA ILE A 366 12.98 15.93 20.81
C ILE A 366 14.41 15.86 20.27
N LEU A 367 15.16 14.84 20.68
CA LEU A 367 16.45 14.52 20.11
C LEU A 367 16.25 13.53 18.97
N TRP A 368 16.62 13.93 17.77
CA TRP A 368 16.60 13.06 16.59
C TRP A 368 17.99 12.48 16.37
N THR A 369 18.06 11.15 16.21
CA THR A 369 19.27 10.43 15.84
C THR A 369 19.03 9.74 14.51
N PHE A 370 20.00 9.88 13.60
CA PHE A 370 19.99 9.30 12.27
C PHE A 370 21.15 8.31 12.17
N THR A 371 20.87 7.10 11.70
CA THR A 371 21.87 6.07 11.46
C THR A 371 21.80 5.65 10.00
N VAL A 372 22.91 5.85 9.28
CA VAL A 372 23.02 5.50 7.86
C VAL A 372 23.67 4.13 7.77
N GLU A 373 22.94 3.14 7.24
CA GLU A 373 23.46 1.77 7.10
C GLU A 373 24.43 1.64 5.91
N GLN A 374 24.22 2.41 4.84
CA GLN A 374 25.02 2.37 3.62
C GLN A 374 25.22 3.77 3.03
N GLY A 375 26.47 4.10 2.72
CA GLY A 375 26.85 5.37 2.13
C GLY A 375 26.89 6.51 3.13
N GLU A 376 26.58 7.70 2.63
CA GLU A 376 26.90 8.97 3.26
C GLU A 376 25.70 9.91 3.09
N ALA A 377 25.11 10.42 4.17
CA ALA A 377 23.92 11.28 4.08
C ALA A 377 24.17 12.63 4.76
N ILE A 378 23.87 13.72 4.04
CA ILE A 378 23.74 15.06 4.60
C ILE A 378 22.27 15.29 4.90
N VAL A 379 21.94 15.39 6.20
CA VAL A 379 20.58 15.64 6.67
C VAL A 379 20.51 17.10 7.09
N ASP A 380 19.87 17.94 6.27
CA ASP A 380 19.46 19.29 6.66
C ASP A 380 18.01 19.20 7.16
N ALA A 381 17.75 19.59 8.40
CA ALA A 381 16.44 19.43 9.00
C ALA A 381 15.87 20.74 9.54
N LYS A 382 14.54 20.81 9.68
CA LYS A 382 13.86 21.95 10.32
C LYS A 382 12.78 21.44 11.26
N PRO A 383 12.87 21.75 12.56
CA PRO A 383 11.82 21.38 13.51
C PRO A 383 10.60 22.27 13.31
N TYR A 384 9.40 21.67 13.27
CA TYR A 384 8.13 22.41 13.33
C TYR A 384 7.71 22.58 14.79
N GLN A 385 7.25 23.78 15.17
CA GLN A 385 6.80 24.08 16.55
C GLN A 385 5.53 23.30 16.97
N THR A 386 4.83 22.69 16.02
CA THR A 386 3.62 21.90 16.26
C THR A 386 3.91 20.39 16.19
N LEU A 387 3.65 19.70 17.30
CA LEU A 387 3.47 18.24 17.39
C LEU A 387 4.53 17.38 16.69
N GLY A 388 5.80 17.58 17.05
CA GLY A 388 6.82 16.56 16.85
C GLY A 388 7.20 16.23 15.40
N MET A 389 6.91 17.12 14.45
CA MET A 389 7.28 16.94 13.04
C MET A 389 8.66 17.52 12.75
N LEU A 390 9.41 16.84 11.87
CA LEU A 390 10.72 17.26 11.39
C LEU A 390 10.74 17.21 9.86
N GLU A 391 10.98 18.34 9.19
CA GLU A 391 11.26 18.33 7.75
C GLU A 391 12.73 18.02 7.52
N VAL A 392 13.02 17.12 6.59
CA VAL A 392 14.36 16.73 6.15
C VAL A 392 14.50 17.03 4.67
N TYR A 393 15.46 17.88 4.31
CA TYR A 393 15.65 18.34 2.93
C TYR A 393 16.66 17.44 2.21
N ASN A 394 16.27 16.95 1.03
CA ASN A 394 17.18 16.23 0.13
C ASN A 394 18.01 17.26 -0.67
N ARG A 395 19.25 17.53 -0.26
CA ARG A 395 20.17 18.47 -0.96
C ARG A 395 21.14 17.80 -1.95
N GLY A 396 20.84 16.59 -2.42
CA GLY A 396 21.75 15.85 -3.30
C GLY A 396 22.93 15.25 -2.52
N PHE A 397 23.13 13.95 -2.69
CA PHE A 397 24.12 13.16 -1.97
C PHE A 397 25.55 13.54 -2.38
N TYR A 398 26.34 14.10 -1.45
CA TYR A 398 27.80 14.23 -1.58
C TYR A 398 28.46 14.06 -0.20
N GLY A 399 29.21 12.98 0.03
CA GLY A 399 30.31 12.97 1.01
C GLY A 399 29.94 12.87 2.50
N TYR A 400 30.35 11.82 3.20
CA TYR A 400 30.38 11.66 4.66
C TYR A 400 31.78 12.04 5.07
N ASN A 401 31.81 12.99 6.00
CA ASN A 401 33.00 13.30 6.73
C ASN A 401 32.75 12.86 8.17
N PRO A 402 33.42 11.80 8.67
CA PRO A 402 33.26 11.32 10.05
C PRO A 402 33.65 12.37 11.10
N ASN A 403 34.19 13.52 10.69
CA ASN A 403 34.58 14.64 11.55
C ASN A 403 33.67 15.87 11.43
N LYS A 404 32.51 15.80 10.74
CA LYS A 404 31.54 16.91 10.68
C LYS A 404 30.22 16.50 11.33
N GLU A 405 29.84 17.22 12.38
CA GLU A 405 28.49 17.18 12.96
C GLU A 405 27.46 17.57 11.89
N ALA A 406 26.33 16.84 11.81
CA ALA A 406 25.23 17.20 10.93
C ALA A 406 24.60 18.51 11.42
N THR A 407 24.82 19.60 10.70
CA THR A 407 24.31 20.92 11.08
C THR A 407 22.90 21.12 10.51
N VAL A 408 21.92 21.25 11.39
CA VAL A 408 20.51 21.52 11.07
C VAL A 408 20.33 23.04 11.06
N THR A 409 19.95 23.64 9.93
CA THR A 409 19.79 25.11 9.84
C THR A 409 18.36 25.50 9.44
N ASN A 410 17.72 26.38 10.22
CA ASN A 410 16.41 26.93 9.83
C ASN A 410 16.53 27.98 8.70
N ARG A 411 15.38 28.48 8.22
CA ARG A 411 15.30 29.48 7.14
C ARG A 411 15.93 30.83 7.51
N GLU A 412 16.22 31.06 8.79
CA GLU A 412 16.80 32.28 9.36
C GLU A 412 18.32 32.12 9.60
N GLY A 413 18.90 30.94 9.33
CA GLY A 413 20.33 30.68 9.49
C GLY A 413 20.72 30.27 10.91
N GLU A 414 19.76 29.90 11.77
CA GLU A 414 20.05 29.41 13.11
C GLU A 414 20.47 27.94 13.08
N GLU A 415 21.67 27.66 13.61
CA GLU A 415 22.23 26.32 13.74
C GLU A 415 21.66 25.61 14.98
N PHE A 416 21.12 24.41 14.78
CA PHE A 416 20.78 23.50 15.87
C PHE A 416 21.86 22.44 16.00
N VAL A 417 22.39 22.29 17.22
CA VAL A 417 23.38 21.26 17.53
C VAL A 417 22.64 19.92 17.67
N CYS A 418 22.68 19.10 16.63
CA CYS A 418 22.47 17.67 16.75
C CYS A 418 23.70 17.08 17.44
N VAL A 419 23.61 16.88 18.76
CA VAL A 419 24.70 16.26 19.52
C VAL A 419 24.81 14.79 19.06
N ALA A 420 25.98 14.45 18.54
CA ALA A 420 26.35 13.13 18.02
C ALA A 420 26.36 12.03 19.09
#